data_AF-A0A497Q8T3-F1
#
_entry.id   AF-A0A497Q8T3-F1
#
_cell.length_a   1.000
_cell.length_b   1.000
_cell.length_c   1.000
_cell.angle_alpha   90.00
_cell.angle_beta   90.00
_cell.angle_gamma   90.00
#
_symmetry.space_group_name_H-M   'P 1'
#
loop_
_entity.id
_entity.type
_entity.pdbx_description
1 polymer ?
#
loop_
_entity_poly.entity_id
_entity_poly.type
_entity_poly.pdbx_seq_one_letter_code
_entity_poly.pdbx_strand_id
1 'polypeptide(L)' 'MNEDDKKEYLEEFKKADGPKRLDMWDYALGQQVLWDNIITEMQSIARKQGVDKELEKMMEEDMKNL' A
#
# COMPACT_ATOMS: atom_id res chain seq x y z
N MET A 1 -4.75 29.80 24.65
CA MET A 1 -4.77 28.57 25.45
C MET A 1 -4.58 28.94 26.91
N ASN A 2 -5.69 28.97 27.64
CA ASN A 2 -5.68 28.99 29.11
C ASN A 2 -5.33 27.57 29.63
N GLU A 3 -5.21 27.38 30.95
CA GLU A 3 -4.87 26.07 31.53
C GLU A 3 -5.94 25.00 31.29
N ASP A 4 -7.20 25.41 31.20
CA ASP A 4 -8.33 24.52 30.95
C ASP A 4 -8.30 23.96 29.53
N ASP A 5 -8.04 24.82 28.52
CA ASP A 5 -7.83 24.39 27.13
C ASP A 5 -6.71 23.34 27.05
N LYS A 6 -5.59 23.59 27.76
CA LYS A 6 -4.45 22.65 27.76
C LYS A 6 -4.80 21.30 28.36
N LYS A 7 -5.62 21.27 29.42
CA LYS A 7 -6.11 20.02 30.02
C LYS A 7 -7.02 19.26 29.07
N GLU A 8 -7.92 19.95 28.40
CA GLU A 8 -8.86 19.37 27.44
C GLU A 8 -8.12 18.75 26.24
N TYR A 9 -7.15 19.47 25.66
CA TYR A 9 -6.31 18.92 24.59
C TYR A 9 -5.50 17.68 25.02
N LEU A 10 -5.01 17.64 26.26
CA LEU A 10 -4.28 16.48 26.79
C LEU A 10 -5.20 15.27 27.03
N GLU A 11 -6.43 15.51 27.47
CA GLU A 11 -7.48 14.49 27.61
C GLU A 11 -7.88 13.92 26.24
N GLU A 12 -8.11 14.77 25.25
CA GLU A 12 -8.41 14.35 23.88
C GLU A 12 -7.25 13.58 23.24
N PHE A 13 -6.01 14.05 23.43
CA PHE A 13 -4.83 13.35 22.93
C PHE A 13 -4.67 11.95 23.56
N LYS A 14 -4.97 11.80 24.85
CA LYS A 14 -4.97 10.48 25.52
C LYS A 14 -6.10 9.58 25.06
N LYS A 15 -7.27 10.14 24.70
CA LYS A 15 -8.41 9.41 24.14
C LYS A 15 -8.22 9.05 22.67
N ALA A 16 -7.39 9.81 21.96
CA ALA A 16 -7.01 9.48 20.60
C ALA A 16 -6.23 8.18 20.62
N ASP A 17 -6.71 7.20 19.84
CA ASP A 17 -6.13 5.87 19.67
C ASP A 17 -4.84 5.92 18.83
N GLY A 18 -3.97 6.87 19.15
CA GLY A 18 -2.75 7.23 18.43
C GLY A 18 -1.78 6.07 18.31
N PRO A 19 -1.48 5.32 19.40
CA PRO A 19 -0.66 4.12 19.33
C PRO A 19 -1.21 3.08 18.36
N LYS A 20 -2.50 2.74 18.43
CA LYS A 20 -3.11 1.77 17.50
C LYS A 20 -3.09 2.25 16.07
N ARG A 21 -3.32 3.55 15.85
CA ARG A 21 -3.20 4.13 14.50
C ARG A 21 -1.78 3.98 14.00
N LEU A 22 -0.78 4.34 14.80
CA LEU A 22 0.64 4.19 14.45
C LEU A 22 0.98 2.73 14.13
N ASP A 23 0.52 1.77 14.95
CA ASP A 23 0.70 0.34 14.70
C ASP A 23 0.06 -0.11 13.38
N MET A 24 -1.13 0.42 13.04
CA MET A 24 -1.79 0.16 11.76
C MET A 24 -1.02 0.79 10.58
N TRP A 25 -0.42 1.97 10.76
CA TRP A 25 0.44 2.59 9.76
C TRP A 25 1.72 1.78 9.53
N ASP A 26 2.37 1.33 10.59
CA ASP A 26 3.54 0.46 10.51
C ASP A 26 3.20 -0.88 9.85
N TYR A 27 2.05 -1.45 10.19
CA TYR A 27 1.53 -2.64 9.51
C TYR A 27 1.32 -2.40 8.01
N ALA A 28 0.66 -1.30 7.63
CA ALA A 28 0.39 -0.97 6.24
C ALA A 28 1.69 -0.77 5.43
N LEU A 29 2.69 -0.09 6.01
CA LEU A 29 4.01 0.06 5.40
C LEU A 29 4.70 -1.30 5.20
N GLY A 30 4.63 -2.18 6.20
CA GLY A 30 5.14 -3.55 6.07
C GLY A 30 4.44 -4.35 4.97
N GLN A 31 3.11 -4.21 4.85
CA GLN A 31 2.35 -4.85 3.77
C GLN A 31 2.74 -4.30 2.39
N GLN A 32 2.97 -3.00 2.25
CA GLN A 32 3.39 -2.40 0.98
C GLN A 32 4.69 -3.03 0.46
N VAL A 33 5.71 -3.13 1.33
CA VAL A 33 6.99 -3.74 0.96
C VAL A 33 6.83 -5.21 0.54
N LEU A 34 5.95 -5.95 1.22
CA LEU A 34 5.67 -7.35 0.89
C LEU A 34 5.01 -7.47 -0.49
N TRP A 35 4.02 -6.62 -0.79
CA TRP A 35 3.35 -6.60 -2.09
C TRP A 35 4.30 -6.22 -3.23
N ASP A 36 5.17 -5.24 -3.01
CA ASP A 36 6.17 -4.83 -4.01
C ASP A 36 7.13 -5.99 -4.36
N ASN A 37 7.54 -6.77 -3.36
CA ASN A 37 8.38 -7.94 -3.57
C ASN A 37 7.63 -9.04 -4.34
N ILE A 38 6.38 -9.35 -3.97
CA ILE A 38 5.55 -10.34 -4.67
C ILE A 38 5.39 -9.96 -6.15
N ILE A 39 5.05 -8.70 -6.43
CA ILE A 39 4.85 -8.23 -7.81
C ILE A 39 6.16 -8.35 -8.60
N THR A 40 7.29 -7.97 -7.99
CA THR A 40 8.60 -8.05 -8.63
C THR A 40 8.99 -9.50 -8.98
N GLU A 41 8.75 -10.43 -8.05
CA GLU A 41 8.99 -11.85 -8.30
C GLU A 41 8.07 -12.41 -9.39
N MET A 42 6.78 -12.07 -9.34
CA MET A 42 5.82 -12.46 -10.37
C MET A 42 6.22 -11.94 -11.75
N GLN A 43 6.66 -10.70 -11.86
CA GLN A 43 7.16 -10.13 -13.12
C GLN A 43 8.41 -10.86 -13.61
N SER A 44 9.33 -11.21 -12.70
CA SER A 44 10.50 -12.02 -13.04
C SER A 44 10.11 -13.39 -13.58
N ILE A 45 9.16 -14.06 -12.93
CA ILE A 45 8.64 -15.37 -13.35
C ILE A 45 7.95 -15.26 -14.70
N ALA A 46 7.08 -14.27 -14.90
CA ALA A 46 6.35 -14.07 -16.15
C ALA A 46 7.32 -13.86 -17.34
N ARG A 47 8.37 -13.05 -17.16
CA ARG A 47 9.45 -12.89 -18.15
C ARG A 47 10.19 -14.20 -18.42
N LYS A 48 10.51 -14.97 -17.39
CA LYS A 48 11.17 -16.29 -17.55
C LYS A 48 10.30 -17.31 -18.26
N GLN A 49 8.99 -17.24 -18.07
CA GLN A 49 8.02 -18.16 -18.68
C GLN A 49 7.61 -17.74 -20.10
N GLY A 50 8.05 -16.58 -20.59
CA GLY A 50 7.67 -16.07 -21.91
C GLY A 50 6.20 -15.60 -21.98
N VAL A 51 5.55 -15.46 -20.83
CA VAL A 51 4.17 -14.97 -20.69
C VAL A 51 4.09 -13.47 -21.02
N ASP A 52 5.20 -12.75 -20.89
CA ASP A 52 5.37 -11.37 -21.33
C ASP A 52 4.98 -11.16 -22.81
N LYS A 53 5.36 -12.08 -23.69
CA LYS A 53 5.02 -12.03 -25.12
C LYS A 53 3.56 -12.35 -25.42
N GLU A 54 2.93 -13.23 -24.63
CA GLU A 54 1.50 -13.50 -24.78
C GLU A 54 0.66 -12.34 -24.28
N LEU A 55 1.07 -11.72 -23.16
CA LEU A 55 0.45 -10.49 -22.65
C LEU A 55 0.60 -9.32 -23.62
N GLU A 56 1.78 -9.11 -24.21
CA GLU A 56 1.96 -8.08 -25.25
C GLU A 56 1.04 -8.31 -26.45
N LYS A 57 0.90 -9.56 -26.92
CA LYS A 57 0.00 -9.88 -28.03
C LYS A 57 -1.47 -9.61 -27.70
N MET A 58 -1.93 -10.00 -26.52
CA MET A 58 -3.32 -9.73 -26.10
C MET A 58 -3.56 -8.21 -25.97
N MET A 59 -2.59 -7.46 -25.43
CA MET A 59 -2.69 -6.01 -25.33
C MET A 59 -2.72 -5.34 -26.71
N GLU A 60 -1.93 -5.81 -27.68
CA GLU A 60 -1.99 -5.32 -29.06
C GLU A 60 -3.31 -5.64 -29.76
N GLU A 61 -3.90 -6.81 -29.51
CA GLU A 61 -5.20 -7.20 -30.03
C GLU A 61 -6.32 -6.32 -29.46
N ASP A 62 -6.31 -6.07 -28.16
CA ASP A 62 -7.29 -5.16 -27.52
C ASP A 62 -7.15 -3.72 -28.03
N MET A 63 -5.93 -3.23 -28.27
CA MET A 63 -5.70 -1.89 -28.82
C MET A 63 -6.15 -1.73 -30.28
N LYS A 64 -6.13 -2.80 -31.08
CA LYS A 64 -6.64 -2.79 -32.46
C LYS A 64 -8.16 -2.85 -32.55
N ASN A 65 -8.82 -3.28 -31.47
CA ASN A 65 -10.27 -3.41 -31.37
C ASN A 65 -10.96 -2.18 -30.72
N LEU A 66 -10.19 -1.15 -30.37
CA LEU A 66 -10.63 0.19 -29.94
C LEU A 66 -10.71 1.16 -31.14
#